data_AF-A0A820EYF9-F1
#
_entry.id   AF-A0A820EYF9-F1
#
_cell.length_a   1.000
_cell.length_b   1.000
_cell.length_c   1.000
_cell.angle_alpha   90.00
_cell.angle_beta   90.00
_cell.angle_gamma   90.00
#
_symmetry.space_group_name_H-M   'P 1'
#
loop_
_entity.id
_entity.type
_entity.pdbx_description
1 polymer ?
#
loop_
_entity_poly.entity_id
_entity_poly.type
_entity_poly.pdbx_seq_one_letter_code
_entity_poly.pdbx_strand_id
1 'polypeptide(L)'
;QEGNNSFGGAAILVQHKLKSTVLDRSTIFSSIEVEILNQKVNIAAAYVPPKMTPPFEIFQKSENKNSISFGGFNGKHQDWDCEQNNTTGNQIKEWIENEGLSILHSLKPTLKKI
;
A
#
# COMPACT_ATOMS: atom_id res chain seq x y z
N GLN A 1 15.54 11.87 7.51
CA GLN A 1 15.50 12.46 6.16
C GLN A 1 14.39 11.80 5.35
N GLU A 2 13.54 12.59 4.71
CA GLU A 2 12.61 12.09 3.68
C GLU A 2 13.39 11.66 2.44
N GLY A 3 12.94 10.63 1.74
CA GLY A 3 13.54 10.25 0.47
C GLY A 3 13.28 11.33 -0.58
N ASN A 4 14.22 11.52 -1.51
CA ASN A 4 14.08 12.44 -2.64
C ASN A 4 13.78 11.72 -3.97
N ASN A 5 13.58 10.39 -3.94
CA ASN A 5 13.32 9.61 -5.14
C ASN A 5 11.88 9.85 -5.62
N SER A 6 11.73 10.76 -6.59
CA SER A 6 10.44 11.12 -7.20
C SER A 6 9.99 10.15 -8.29
N PHE A 7 10.81 9.15 -8.65
CA PHE A 7 10.54 8.22 -9.74
C PHE A 7 10.40 6.79 -9.21
N GLY A 8 9.32 6.12 -9.59
CA GLY A 8 9.01 4.76 -9.17
C GLY A 8 7.67 4.29 -9.73
N GLY A 9 7.28 3.08 -9.35
CA GLY A 9 6.01 2.49 -9.74
C GLY A 9 5.67 1.26 -8.93
N ALA A 10 4.46 0.73 -9.16
CA ALA A 10 3.96 -0.47 -8.48
C ALA A 10 3.68 -1.58 -9.50
N ALA A 11 4.07 -2.80 -9.15
CA ALA A 11 3.78 -4.00 -9.91
C ALA A 11 3.51 -5.16 -8.95
N ILE A 12 2.61 -6.07 -9.34
CA ILE A 12 2.35 -7.30 -8.62
C ILE A 12 2.88 -8.46 -9.46
N LEU A 13 3.80 -9.23 -8.89
CA LEU A 13 4.28 -10.48 -9.48
C LEU A 13 3.45 -11.64 -8.93
N VAL A 14 2.77 -12.35 -9.81
CA VAL A 14 1.94 -13.51 -9.45
C VAL A 14 2.62 -14.80 -9.90
N GLN A 15 2.73 -15.76 -8.99
CA GLN A 15 3.21 -17.10 -9.35
C GLN A 15 2.20 -17.79 -10.26
N HIS A 16 2.67 -18.36 -11.38
CA HIS A 16 1.83 -18.94 -12.45
C HIS A 16 0.77 -19.97 -12.01
N LYS A 17 0.94 -20.60 -10.83
CA LYS A 17 -0.01 -21.59 -10.30
C LYS A 17 -1.24 -20.95 -9.63
N LEU A 18 -1.15 -19.67 -9.28
CA LEU A 18 -2.24 -18.92 -8.69
C LEU A 18 -3.13 -18.38 -9.80
N LYS A 19 -4.43 -18.60 -9.67
CA LYS A 19 -5.41 -17.95 -10.55
C LYS A 19 -5.55 -16.50 -10.12
N SER A 20 -5.28 -15.58 -11.04
CA SER A 20 -5.41 -14.15 -10.80
C SER A 20 -6.00 -13.42 -11.99
N THR A 21 -6.76 -12.38 -11.72
CA THR A 21 -7.31 -11.45 -12.72
C THR A 21 -6.82 -10.04 -12.39
N VAL A 22 -6.32 -9.32 -13.39
CA VAL A 22 -5.97 -7.90 -13.23
C VAL A 22 -7.25 -7.08 -13.14
N LEU A 23 -7.36 -6.23 -12.12
CA LEU A 23 -8.52 -5.36 -11.92
C LEU A 23 -8.22 -3.92 -12.39
N ASP A 24 -7.07 -3.37 -12.01
CA ASP A 24 -6.63 -2.03 -12.39
C ASP A 24 -5.09 -1.97 -12.47
N ARG A 25 -4.57 -1.09 -13.33
CA ARG A 25 -3.14 -0.86 -13.49
C ARG A 25 -2.86 0.53 -14.03
N SER A 26 -2.01 1.23 -13.30
CA SER A 26 -1.32 2.46 -13.71
C SER A 26 0.17 2.35 -13.40
N THR A 27 0.92 3.44 -13.59
CA THR A 27 2.34 3.48 -13.21
C THR A 27 2.55 3.33 -11.70
N ILE A 28 1.68 3.94 -10.90
CA ILE A 28 1.84 4.04 -9.44
C ILE A 28 0.93 3.10 -8.65
N PHE A 29 0.04 2.39 -9.33
CA PHE A 29 -0.94 1.51 -8.71
C PHE A 29 -1.16 0.26 -9.56
N SER A 30 -1.33 -0.89 -8.91
CA SER A 30 -1.79 -2.11 -9.55
C SER A 30 -2.66 -2.89 -8.59
N SER A 31 -3.76 -3.45 -9.08
CA SER A 31 -4.60 -4.34 -8.31
C SER A 31 -4.98 -5.59 -9.10
N ILE A 32 -5.08 -6.69 -8.37
CA ILE A 32 -5.51 -7.98 -8.88
C ILE A 32 -6.53 -8.60 -7.94
N GLU A 33 -7.35 -9.50 -8.46
CA GLU A 33 -8.13 -10.47 -7.70
C GLU A 33 -7.42 -11.81 -7.78
N VAL A 34 -7.15 -12.46 -6.65
CA VAL A 34 -6.57 -13.82 -6.56
C VAL A 34 -7.54 -14.73 -5.84
N GLU A 35 -7.65 -15.97 -6.30
CA GLU A 35 -8.42 -17.00 -5.61
C GLU A 35 -7.51 -17.76 -4.64
N ILE A 36 -7.78 -17.66 -3.33
CA ILE A 36 -7.04 -18.32 -2.25
C ILE A 36 -8.05 -19.11 -1.41
N LEU A 37 -7.86 -20.44 -1.31
CA LEU A 37 -8.75 -21.31 -0.53
C LEU A 37 -10.25 -21.13 -0.89
N ASN A 38 -10.55 -21.01 -2.19
CA ASN A 38 -11.89 -20.75 -2.75
C ASN A 38 -12.52 -19.41 -2.33
N GLN A 39 -11.71 -18.46 -1.83
CA GLN A 39 -12.14 -17.09 -1.57
C GLN A 39 -11.42 -16.13 -2.51
N LYS A 40 -12.18 -15.14 -3.00
CA LYS A 40 -11.62 -14.04 -3.80
C LYS A 40 -11.00 -13.02 -2.85
N VAL A 41 -9.70 -12.77 -3.04
CA VAL A 41 -8.94 -11.79 -2.29
C VAL A 41 -8.44 -10.74 -3.26
N ASN A 42 -8.74 -9.48 -2.95
CA ASN A 42 -8.17 -8.35 -3.66
C ASN A 42 -6.78 -8.04 -3.12
N ILE A 43 -5.83 -7.88 -4.02
CA ILE A 43 -4.46 -7.52 -3.69
C ILE A 43 -4.11 -6.26 -4.45
N ALA A 44 -3.75 -5.20 -3.73
CA ALA A 44 -3.39 -3.90 -4.28
C ALA A 44 -1.96 -3.51 -3.89
N ALA A 45 -1.22 -2.99 -4.86
CA ALA A 45 0.12 -2.45 -4.69
C ALA A 45 0.14 -0.99 -5.12
N ALA A 46 0.77 -0.12 -4.33
CA ALA A 46 0.95 1.28 -4.67
C ALA A 46 2.35 1.81 -4.40
N TYR A 47 2.72 2.84 -5.14
CA TYR A 47 3.88 3.68 -4.85
C TYR A 47 3.41 5.12 -4.75
N VAL A 48 3.59 5.73 -3.58
CA VAL A 48 3.31 7.15 -3.38
C VAL A 48 4.65 7.87 -3.28
N PRO A 49 5.03 8.69 -4.26
CA PRO A 49 6.27 9.46 -4.18
C PRO A 49 6.32 10.35 -2.94
N PRO A 50 7.52 10.72 -2.46
CA PRO A 50 7.66 11.64 -1.34
C PRO A 50 6.91 12.94 -1.62
N LYS A 51 6.22 13.47 -0.59
CA LYS A 51 5.45 14.73 -0.65
C LYS A 51 4.23 14.72 -1.58
N MET A 52 3.82 13.55 -2.08
CA MET A 52 2.53 13.38 -2.74
C MET A 52 1.48 12.89 -1.76
N THR A 53 0.24 13.32 -1.99
CA THR A 53 -0.92 12.77 -1.28
C THR A 53 -1.16 11.34 -1.77
N PRO A 54 -1.35 10.36 -0.86
CA PRO A 54 -1.75 9.03 -1.26
C PRO A 54 -3.11 9.05 -1.97
N PRO A 55 -3.30 8.29 -3.05
CA PRO A 55 -4.56 8.27 -3.79
C PRO A 55 -5.58 7.35 -3.09
N PHE A 56 -6.09 7.78 -1.94
CA PHE A 56 -6.96 6.99 -1.06
C PHE A 56 -8.20 6.46 -1.78
N GLU A 57 -8.80 7.25 -2.68
CA GLU A 57 -9.98 6.83 -3.45
C GLU A 57 -9.75 5.58 -4.33
N ILE A 58 -8.50 5.30 -4.71
CA ILE A 58 -8.16 4.12 -5.51
C ILE A 58 -8.30 2.84 -4.66
N PHE A 59 -8.03 2.93 -3.35
CA PHE A 59 -8.16 1.81 -2.42
C PHE A 59 -9.61 1.58 -1.99
N GLN A 60 -10.43 2.64 -1.92
CA GLN A 60 -11.85 2.57 -1.54
C GLN A 60 -12.71 1.76 -2.53
N LYS A 61 -12.32 1.69 -3.81
CA LYS A 61 -12.99 0.82 -4.81
C LYS A 61 -13.00 -0.67 -4.45
N SER A 62 -12.25 -1.07 -3.42
CA SER A 62 -12.15 -2.45 -2.94
C SER A 62 -12.96 -2.78 -1.68
N GLU A 63 -13.70 -1.81 -1.12
CA GLU A 63 -14.32 -1.85 0.23
C GLU A 63 -15.22 -3.05 0.56
N ASN A 64 -15.74 -3.79 -0.44
CA ASN A 64 -16.62 -4.94 -0.22
C ASN A 64 -15.94 -6.31 -0.43
N LYS A 65 -14.61 -6.36 -0.45
CA LYS A 65 -13.84 -7.58 -0.71
C LYS A 65 -12.75 -7.75 0.32
N ASN A 66 -12.45 -8.99 0.72
CA ASN A 66 -11.25 -9.34 1.48
C ASN A 66 -10.04 -8.73 0.77
N SER A 67 -9.49 -7.63 1.29
CA SER A 67 -8.49 -6.83 0.58
C SER A 67 -7.21 -6.70 1.38
N ILE A 68 -6.09 -6.72 0.65
CA ILE A 68 -4.77 -6.47 1.19
C ILE A 68 -4.11 -5.43 0.31
N SER A 69 -3.69 -4.33 0.93
CA SER A 69 -3.01 -3.23 0.26
C SER A 69 -1.59 -3.13 0.81
N PHE A 70 -0.60 -2.99 -0.07
CA PHE A 70 0.80 -2.78 0.30
C PHE A 70 1.46 -1.78 -0.65
N GLY A 71 2.63 -1.26 -0.27
CA GLY A 71 3.27 -0.26 -1.09
C GLY A 71 4.40 0.50 -0.42
N GLY A 72 5.09 1.28 -1.25
CA GLY A 72 6.02 2.30 -0.79
C GLY A 72 5.29 3.63 -0.67
N PHE A 73 4.74 3.92 0.52
CA PHE A 73 3.91 5.11 0.72
C PHE A 73 4.70 6.38 1.07
N ASN A 74 5.99 6.25 1.40
CA ASN A 74 6.83 7.34 1.92
C ASN A 74 6.24 8.11 3.13
N GLY A 75 5.21 7.56 3.77
CA GLY A 75 4.64 8.05 5.02
C GLY A 75 5.40 7.50 6.22
N LYS A 76 5.71 8.38 7.17
CA LYS A 76 6.34 8.02 8.43
C LYS A 76 5.39 8.32 9.56
N HIS A 77 5.16 7.34 10.42
CA HIS A 77 4.33 7.47 11.60
C HIS A 77 4.80 6.48 12.67
N GLN A 78 4.62 6.84 13.94
CA GLN A 78 5.00 6.01 15.08
C GLN A 78 4.24 4.67 15.13
N ASP A 79 2.99 4.63 14.69
CA ASP A 79 2.15 3.42 14.55
C ASP A 79 2.73 2.32 13.64
N TRP A 80 3.75 2.63 12.83
CA TRP A 80 4.52 1.62 12.08
C TRP A 80 6.03 1.78 12.32
N ASP A 81 6.38 2.12 13.57
CA ASP A 81 7.73 2.17 14.14
C ASP A 81 8.69 3.18 13.47
N CYS A 82 8.19 4.32 13.00
CA CYS A 82 9.06 5.43 12.59
C CYS A 82 9.42 6.33 13.78
N GLU A 83 10.66 6.81 13.82
CA GLU A 83 11.12 7.76 14.85
C GLU A 83 10.36 9.10 14.85
N GLN A 84 9.87 9.51 13.68
CA GLN A 84 9.21 10.80 13.47
C GLN A 84 8.02 10.63 12.54
N ASN A 85 6.98 11.44 12.77
CA ASN A 85 5.84 11.54 11.87
C ASN A 85 6.14 12.55 10.76
N ASN A 86 5.61 12.31 9.56
CA ASN A 86 5.53 13.31 8.49
C ASN A 86 4.09 13.51 8.01
N THR A 87 3.85 14.54 7.19
CA THR A 87 2.51 14.88 6.68
C THR A 87 1.82 13.70 6.03
N THR A 88 2.52 12.99 5.14
CA THR A 88 1.98 11.80 4.47
C THR A 88 1.62 10.69 5.46
N GLY A 89 2.44 10.46 6.49
CA GLY A 89 2.15 9.47 7.53
C GLY A 89 0.93 9.82 8.36
N ASN A 90 0.76 11.09 8.74
CA ASN A 90 -0.45 11.53 9.44
C ASN A 90 -1.71 11.36 8.58
N GLN A 91 -1.65 11.68 7.28
CA GLN A 91 -2.77 11.49 6.35
C GLN A 91 -3.14 10.00 6.21
N ILE A 92 -2.15 9.12 6.11
CA ILE A 92 -2.39 7.67 6.03
C ILE A 92 -3.03 7.17 7.33
N LYS A 93 -2.57 7.66 8.47
CA LYS A 93 -3.11 7.30 9.78
C LYS A 93 -4.59 7.70 9.92
N GLU A 94 -4.92 8.94 9.57
CA GLU A 94 -6.29 9.44 9.56
C GLU A 94 -7.19 8.61 8.62
N TRP A 95 -6.70 8.30 7.41
CA TRP A 95 -7.43 7.45 6.48
C TRP A 95 -7.69 6.04 7.04
N ILE A 96 -6.68 5.42 7.66
CA ILE A 96 -6.82 4.09 8.29
C ILE A 96 -7.88 4.08 9.37
N GLU A 97 -7.92 5.12 10.22
CA GLU A 97 -8.89 5.23 11.31
C GLU A 97 -10.32 5.46 10.77
N ASN A 98 -10.47 6.33 9.77
CA ASN A 98 -11.77 6.65 9.18
C ASN A 98 -12.39 5.44 8.45
N GLU A 99 -11.56 4.62 7.80
CA GLU A 99 -12.02 3.45 7.04
C GLU A 99 -12.02 2.15 7.86
N GLY A 100 -11.68 2.20 9.16
CA GLY A 100 -11.62 1.01 10.02
C GLY A 100 -10.59 -0.03 9.56
N LEU A 101 -9.50 0.40 8.93
CA LEU A 101 -8.46 -0.48 8.42
C LEU A 101 -7.50 -0.93 9.53
N SER A 102 -6.87 -2.08 9.33
CA SER A 102 -5.83 -2.61 10.23
C SER A 102 -4.45 -2.50 9.61
N ILE A 103 -3.47 -2.10 10.41
CA ILE A 103 -2.06 -2.01 9.98
C ILE A 103 -1.36 -3.34 10.24
N LEU A 104 -0.66 -3.84 9.23
CA LEU A 104 0.29 -4.94 9.36
C LEU A 104 1.70 -4.40 9.10
N HIS A 105 2.48 -4.17 10.15
CA HIS A 105 3.88 -3.75 10.04
C HIS A 105 4.81 -4.72 10.79
N SER A 106 6.10 -4.69 10.43
CA SER A 106 7.14 -5.43 11.15
C SER A 106 7.94 -4.48 12.02
N LEU A 107 8.43 -4.97 13.17
CA LEU A 107 9.32 -4.21 14.06
C LEU A 107 10.72 -3.91 13.49
N LYS A 108 11.03 -4.41 12.28
CA LYS A 108 12.34 -4.22 11.63
C LYS A 108 12.25 -3.08 10.62
N PRO A 109 13.28 -2.23 10.51
CA PRO A 109 13.33 -1.19 9.49
C PRO A 109 13.21 -1.78 8.07
N THR A 110 12.27 -1.25 7.29
CA THR A 110 12.01 -1.67 5.91
C THR A 110 12.89 -0.93 4.88
N LEU A 111 13.50 0.19 5.27
CA LEU A 111 14.49 0.93 4.50
C LEU A 111 15.80 1.03 5.30
N LYS A 112 16.88 0.43 4.80
CA LYS A 112 18.22 0.68 5.34
C LYS A 112 18.75 2.00 4.78
N LYS A 113 19.32 2.85 5.65
CA LYS A 113 20.28 3.87 5.22
C LYS A 113 21.48 3.11 4.65
N ILE A 114 21.73 3.26 3.35
CA ILE A 114 22.95 2.81 2.68
C ILE A 114 23.98 3.92 2.83
#